data_AF-A0A938R3G0-F1
#
_entry.id   AF-A0A938R3G0-F1
#
_cell.length_a   1.000
_cell.length_b   1.000
_cell.length_c   1.000
_cell.angle_alpha   90.00
_cell.angle_beta   90.00
_cell.angle_gamma   90.00
#
_symmetry.space_group_name_H-M   'P 1'
#
loop_
_entity.id
_entity.type
_entity.pdbx_description
1 polymer ?
#
loop_
_entity_poly.entity_id
_entity_poly.type
_entity_poly.pdbx_seq_one_letter_code
_entity_poly.pdbx_strand_id
1 'polypeptide(L)'
;MRRRLSMAGAVMVLLVVVWGWGPSPAAATVAGDMAKNLPLEKVIANGLGAGLAIETILAQALDAGADPCALLKAALQQGVEMARVFKFFRDRGKADPEFARVCGPCVMMKCAVDAGKDQVEAANAMMSAGEQLETVRSCLAGLGYAGASTYTYTPPGVPPVTAPPAVVPPVVAPPFPGGGGGGGAPPIIPPVASPAM
;
A
#
# COMPACT_ATOMS: atom_id res chain seq x y z
N MET A 1 -39.31 -53.57 -38.26
CA MET A 1 -38.34 -52.48 -38.56
C MET A 1 -37.60 -52.11 -37.28
N ARG A 2 -36.32 -52.49 -37.17
CA ARG A 2 -35.48 -52.27 -35.99
C ARG A 2 -34.74 -50.94 -36.13
N ARG A 3 -35.01 -49.95 -35.27
CA ARG A 3 -34.18 -48.74 -35.15
C ARG A 3 -33.09 -49.00 -34.11
N ARG A 4 -31.84 -49.14 -34.58
CA ARG A 4 -30.64 -49.10 -33.75
C ARG A 4 -30.27 -47.63 -33.54
N LEU A 5 -30.42 -47.14 -32.30
CA LEU A 5 -29.90 -45.83 -31.89
C LEU A 5 -28.45 -46.02 -31.41
N SER A 6 -27.55 -45.30 -32.07
CA SER A 6 -26.11 -45.25 -31.80
C SER A 6 -25.86 -44.48 -30.50
N MET A 7 -25.42 -45.16 -29.45
CA MET A 7 -24.81 -44.57 -28.26
C MET A 7 -23.29 -44.67 -28.41
N ALA A 8 -22.63 -43.62 -28.94
CA ALA A 8 -21.17 -43.61 -29.03
C ALA A 8 -20.54 -42.20 -28.95
N GLY A 9 -21.25 -41.18 -28.44
CA GLY A 9 -20.82 -39.79 -28.58
C GLY A 9 -20.87 -38.90 -27.33
N ALA A 10 -20.96 -39.46 -26.12
CA ALA A 10 -21.20 -38.64 -24.91
C ALA A 10 -20.27 -38.94 -23.72
N VAL A 11 -19.11 -39.58 -23.94
CA VAL A 11 -18.20 -39.96 -22.83
C VAL A 11 -16.89 -39.14 -22.82
N MET A 12 -16.65 -38.30 -23.82
CA MET A 12 -15.35 -37.62 -24.00
C MET A 12 -15.37 -36.10 -23.74
N VAL A 13 -16.24 -35.61 -22.86
CA VAL A 13 -16.22 -34.19 -22.41
C VAL A 13 -16.23 -34.07 -20.87
N LEU A 14 -16.45 -35.17 -20.13
CA LEU A 14 -16.54 -35.13 -18.66
C LEU A 14 -15.21 -35.36 -17.93
N LEU A 15 -14.08 -35.49 -18.63
CA LEU A 15 -12.78 -35.84 -18.03
C LEU A 15 -11.81 -34.65 -17.86
N VAL A 16 -12.16 -33.45 -18.35
CA VAL A 16 -11.30 -32.25 -18.22
C VAL A 16 -11.70 -31.36 -17.02
N VAL A 17 -12.86 -31.58 -16.40
CA VAL A 17 -13.35 -30.73 -15.30
C VAL A 17 -12.86 -31.20 -13.91
N VAL A 18 -12.32 -32.41 -13.78
CA VAL A 18 -11.98 -33.00 -12.45
C VAL A 18 -10.53 -32.77 -12.03
N TRP A 19 -9.64 -32.31 -12.91
CA TRP A 19 -8.22 -32.08 -12.59
C TRP A 19 -7.88 -30.64 -12.17
N GLY A 20 -8.88 -29.74 -12.09
CA GLY A 20 -8.70 -28.36 -11.63
C GLY A 20 -9.00 -28.14 -10.14
N TRP A 21 -9.50 -29.13 -9.43
CA TRP A 21 -9.93 -29.05 -8.01
C TRP A 21 -9.04 -29.92 -7.11
N GLY A 22 -7.72 -29.78 -7.22
CA GLY A 22 -6.91 -30.04 -6.03
C GLY A 22 -7.32 -29.03 -4.96
N PRO A 23 -7.38 -29.40 -3.66
CA PRO A 23 -7.56 -28.41 -2.60
C PRO A 23 -6.50 -27.34 -2.82
N SER A 24 -6.93 -26.14 -3.21
CA SER A 24 -6.02 -24.99 -3.25
C SER A 24 -5.34 -24.99 -1.89
N PRO A 25 -3.99 -25.03 -1.83
CA PRO A 25 -3.29 -25.10 -0.56
C PRO A 25 -3.89 -24.00 0.30
N ALA A 26 -4.53 -24.38 1.41
CA ALA A 26 -5.30 -23.46 2.23
C ALA A 26 -4.40 -22.26 2.49
N ALA A 27 -4.70 -21.13 1.86
CA ALA A 27 -3.82 -19.97 1.88
C ALA A 27 -3.59 -19.63 3.35
N ALA A 28 -2.33 -19.55 3.77
CA ALA A 28 -2.00 -19.26 5.15
C ALA A 28 -2.74 -17.98 5.56
N THR A 29 -3.68 -18.09 6.49
CA THR A 29 -4.44 -16.94 6.98
C THR A 29 -3.75 -16.42 8.22
N VAL A 30 -3.72 -15.10 8.37
CA VAL A 30 -3.13 -14.44 9.54
C VAL A 30 -3.77 -14.95 10.83
N ALA A 31 -5.10 -15.10 10.85
CA ALA A 31 -5.83 -15.65 11.99
C ALA A 31 -5.42 -17.11 12.31
N GLY A 32 -5.23 -17.94 11.29
CA GLY A 32 -4.80 -19.33 11.47
C GLY A 32 -3.38 -19.44 12.01
N ASP A 33 -2.48 -18.57 11.56
CA ASP A 33 -1.09 -18.52 12.02
C ASP A 33 -0.98 -17.96 13.45
N MET A 34 -1.79 -16.95 13.79
CA MET A 34 -1.94 -16.43 15.16
C MET A 34 -2.51 -17.49 16.12
N ALA A 35 -3.53 -18.24 15.70
CA ALA A 35 -4.11 -19.32 16.52
C ALA A 35 -3.12 -20.46 16.80
N LYS A 36 -2.10 -20.63 15.93
CA LYS A 36 -1.00 -21.57 16.13
C LYS A 36 0.15 -20.99 16.97
N ASN A 37 0.00 -19.76 17.49
CA ASN A 37 1.04 -19.03 18.22
C ASN A 37 2.36 -18.93 17.43
N LEU A 38 2.27 -18.74 16.10
CA LEU A 38 3.46 -18.45 15.31
C LEU A 38 4.00 -17.06 15.67
N PRO A 39 5.34 -16.86 15.62
CA PRO A 39 5.93 -15.54 15.84
C PRO A 39 5.43 -14.56 14.78
N LEU A 40 5.16 -13.32 15.18
CA LEU A 40 4.52 -12.30 14.34
C LEU A 40 5.30 -12.04 13.03
N GLU A 41 6.63 -12.15 13.08
CA GLU A 41 7.49 -12.04 11.90
C GLU A 41 7.13 -13.09 10.85
N LYS A 42 6.87 -14.34 11.27
CA LYS A 42 6.42 -15.41 10.37
C LYS A 42 4.99 -15.19 9.90
N VAL A 43 4.10 -14.73 10.78
CA VAL A 43 2.71 -14.41 10.41
C VAL A 43 2.68 -13.38 9.29
N ILE A 44 3.48 -12.30 9.42
CA ILE A 44 3.58 -11.25 8.40
C ILE A 44 4.24 -11.80 7.12
N ALA A 45 5.35 -12.52 7.24
CA ALA A 45 6.02 -13.11 6.08
C ALA A 45 5.11 -14.08 5.30
N ASN A 46 4.34 -14.91 6.00
CA ASN A 46 3.37 -15.83 5.39
C ASN A 46 2.25 -15.06 4.68
N GLY A 47 1.69 -14.03 5.30
CA GLY A 47 0.66 -13.20 4.69
C GLY A 47 1.15 -12.49 3.43
N LEU A 48 2.36 -11.94 3.47
CA LEU A 48 3.00 -11.31 2.30
C LEU A 48 3.29 -12.34 1.20
N GLY A 49 3.78 -13.54 1.57
CA GLY A 49 3.99 -14.65 0.65
C GLY A 49 2.70 -15.18 0.02
N ALA A 50 1.57 -15.05 0.71
CA ALA A 50 0.23 -15.35 0.21
C ALA A 50 -0.36 -14.21 -0.65
N GLY A 51 0.37 -13.11 -0.86
CA GLY A 51 -0.06 -11.97 -1.67
C GLY A 51 -1.05 -11.03 -0.99
N LEU A 52 -1.20 -11.11 0.34
CA LEU A 52 -2.04 -10.18 1.09
C LEU A 52 -1.36 -8.81 1.19
N ALA A 53 -2.16 -7.75 1.17
CA ALA A 53 -1.67 -6.41 1.46
C ALA A 53 -1.26 -6.30 2.93
N ILE A 54 -0.17 -5.57 3.21
CA ILE A 54 0.33 -5.42 4.59
C ILE A 54 -0.71 -4.82 5.53
N GLU A 55 -1.55 -3.90 5.06
CA GLU A 55 -2.63 -3.31 5.83
C GLU A 55 -3.67 -4.36 6.24
N THR A 56 -3.98 -5.31 5.35
CA THR A 56 -4.88 -6.44 5.66
C THR A 56 -4.25 -7.36 6.69
N ILE A 57 -2.95 -7.62 6.58
CA ILE A 57 -2.22 -8.46 7.53
C ILE A 57 -2.23 -7.84 8.92
N LEU A 58 -1.87 -6.55 9.01
CA LEU A 58 -1.84 -5.82 10.28
C LEU A 58 -3.24 -5.71 10.90
N ALA A 59 -4.27 -5.46 10.11
CA ALA A 59 -5.65 -5.43 10.59
C ALA A 59 -6.09 -6.77 11.16
N GLN A 60 -5.87 -7.87 10.42
CA GLN A 60 -6.24 -9.21 10.90
C GLN A 60 -5.48 -9.61 12.16
N ALA A 61 -4.19 -9.26 12.28
CA ALA A 61 -3.42 -9.57 13.47
C ALA A 61 -3.84 -8.73 14.69
N LEU A 62 -4.16 -7.45 14.48
CA LEU A 62 -4.73 -6.59 15.53
C LEU A 62 -6.10 -7.10 16.01
N ASP A 63 -6.98 -7.46 15.09
CA ASP A 63 -8.30 -8.01 15.42
C ASP A 63 -8.19 -9.35 16.15
N ALA A 64 -7.10 -10.10 15.91
CA ALA A 64 -6.74 -11.30 16.66
C ALA A 64 -6.10 -11.01 18.04
N GLY A 65 -5.98 -9.74 18.44
CA GLY A 65 -5.46 -9.32 19.75
C GLY A 65 -3.94 -9.20 19.84
N ALA A 66 -3.22 -9.12 18.71
CA ALA A 66 -1.78 -8.90 18.74
C ALA A 66 -1.43 -7.52 19.32
N ASP A 67 -0.33 -7.47 20.07
CA ASP A 67 0.19 -6.20 20.58
C ASP A 67 0.63 -5.28 19.42
N PRO A 68 0.15 -4.02 19.35
CA PRO A 68 0.45 -3.12 18.24
C PRO A 68 1.94 -2.80 18.10
N CYS A 69 2.68 -2.71 19.21
CA CYS A 69 4.11 -2.43 19.19
C CYS A 69 4.93 -3.62 18.70
N ALA A 70 4.54 -4.84 19.10
CA ALA A 70 5.10 -6.07 18.58
C ALA A 70 4.82 -6.23 17.07
N LEU A 71 3.61 -5.88 16.62
CA LEU A 71 3.27 -5.87 15.19
C LEU A 71 4.09 -4.86 14.40
N LEU A 72 4.23 -3.65 14.91
CA LEU A 72 5.05 -2.62 14.28
C LEU A 72 6.49 -3.09 14.13
N LYS A 73 7.08 -3.61 15.21
CA LYS A 73 8.44 -4.16 15.21
C LYS A 73 8.60 -5.28 14.18
N ALA A 74 7.67 -6.24 14.16
CA ALA A 74 7.70 -7.35 13.22
C ALA A 74 7.58 -6.87 11.76
N ALA A 75 6.71 -5.89 11.48
CA ALA A 75 6.58 -5.31 10.13
C ALA A 75 7.86 -4.60 9.68
N LEU A 76 8.50 -3.82 10.56
CA LEU A 76 9.77 -3.15 10.25
C LEU A 76 10.90 -4.15 10.01
N GLN A 77 10.92 -5.29 10.71
CA GLN A 77 11.89 -6.36 10.47
C GLN A 77 11.69 -7.05 9.12
N GLN A 78 10.47 -7.07 8.59
CA GLN A 78 10.18 -7.53 7.22
C GLN A 78 10.51 -6.48 6.15
N GLY A 79 11.11 -5.35 6.52
CA GLY A 79 11.47 -4.28 5.59
C GLY A 79 10.28 -3.45 5.10
N VAL A 80 9.14 -3.53 5.77
CA VAL A 80 7.99 -2.68 5.45
C VAL A 80 8.34 -1.22 5.78
N GLU A 81 7.99 -0.31 4.88
CA GLU A 81 8.23 1.13 5.04
C GLU A 81 7.47 1.68 6.26
N MET A 82 8.18 2.43 7.12
CA MET A 82 7.70 2.83 8.43
C MET A 82 6.52 3.81 8.38
N ALA A 83 6.54 4.77 7.44
CA ALA A 83 5.44 5.72 7.28
C ALA A 83 4.15 5.01 6.85
N ARG A 84 4.24 3.96 6.04
CA ARG A 84 3.10 3.10 5.67
C ARG A 84 2.50 2.40 6.89
N VAL A 85 3.34 1.83 7.76
CA VAL A 85 2.89 1.17 9.00
C VAL A 85 2.26 2.18 9.97
N PHE A 86 2.92 3.34 10.18
CA PHE A 86 2.37 4.41 11.02
C PHE A 86 1.06 4.96 10.48
N LYS A 87 0.94 5.14 9.16
CA LYS A 87 -0.30 5.57 8.52
C LYS A 87 -1.44 4.61 8.82
N PHE A 88 -1.20 3.30 8.68
CA PHE A 88 -2.19 2.27 9.02
C PHE A 88 -2.68 2.41 10.46
N PHE A 89 -1.78 2.45 11.44
CA PHE A 89 -2.16 2.54 12.85
C PHE A 89 -2.87 3.85 13.20
N ARG A 90 -2.43 4.97 12.63
CA ARG A 90 -3.09 6.27 12.81
C ARG A 90 -4.49 6.26 12.22
N ASP A 91 -4.65 5.74 11.01
CA ASP A 91 -5.95 5.68 10.34
C ASP A 91 -6.91 4.74 11.12
N ARG A 92 -6.39 3.66 11.70
CA ARG A 92 -7.14 2.81 12.64
C ARG A 92 -7.54 3.57 13.91
N GLY A 93 -6.64 4.34 14.52
CA GLY A 93 -6.97 5.18 15.69
C GLY A 93 -8.00 6.28 15.40
N LYS A 94 -8.03 6.81 14.17
CA LYS A 94 -9.11 7.74 13.76
C LYS A 94 -10.46 7.04 13.65
N ALA A 95 -10.48 5.78 13.24
CA ALA A 95 -11.70 4.98 13.15
C ALA A 95 -12.15 4.42 14.52
N ASP A 96 -11.22 4.19 15.45
CA ASP A 96 -11.46 3.63 16.78
C ASP A 96 -10.79 4.49 17.87
N PRO A 97 -11.57 5.34 18.58
CA PRO A 97 -11.06 6.20 19.65
C PRO A 97 -10.47 5.45 20.85
N GLU A 98 -10.94 4.24 21.15
CA GLU A 98 -10.38 3.44 22.25
C GLU A 98 -9.00 2.92 21.85
N PHE A 99 -8.83 2.51 20.59
CA PHE A 99 -7.52 2.15 20.04
C PHE A 99 -6.55 3.35 20.08
N ALA A 100 -7.01 4.55 19.74
CA ALA A 100 -6.17 5.76 19.76
C ALA A 100 -5.61 6.09 21.16
N ARG A 101 -6.30 5.72 22.24
CA ARG A 101 -5.81 5.91 23.62
C ARG A 101 -4.63 5.01 23.95
N VAL A 102 -4.64 3.79 23.42
CA VAL A 102 -3.59 2.79 23.64
C VAL A 102 -2.45 2.97 22.64
N CYS A 103 -2.77 3.41 21.42
CA CYS A 103 -1.87 3.46 20.28
C CYS A 103 -1.78 4.85 19.66
N GLY A 104 -1.48 5.83 20.50
CA GLY A 104 -1.23 7.20 20.04
C GLY A 104 0.10 7.36 19.27
N PRO A 105 0.30 8.50 18.58
CA PRO A 105 1.52 8.79 17.84
C PRO A 105 2.80 8.65 18.68
N CYS A 106 2.79 9.10 19.93
CA CYS A 106 3.97 9.01 20.80
C CYS A 106 4.30 7.56 21.18
N VAL A 107 3.29 6.72 21.39
CA VAL A 107 3.48 5.29 21.67
C VAL A 107 4.07 4.59 20.44
N MET A 108 3.54 4.88 19.25
CA MET A 108 4.08 4.34 17.99
C MET A 108 5.53 4.74 17.74
N MET A 109 5.87 6.02 17.93
CA MET A 109 7.25 6.50 17.82
C MET A 109 8.16 5.81 18.84
N LYS A 110 7.71 5.70 20.09
CA LYS A 110 8.44 4.97 21.14
C LYS A 110 8.70 3.52 20.72
N CYS A 111 7.69 2.83 20.19
CA CYS A 111 7.81 1.44 19.79
C CYS A 111 8.75 1.25 18.59
N ALA A 112 8.82 2.22 17.66
CA ALA A 112 9.83 2.21 16.61
C ALA A 112 11.25 2.37 17.17
N VAL A 113 11.44 3.29 18.14
CA VAL A 113 12.74 3.49 18.81
C VAL A 113 13.14 2.25 19.60
N ASP A 114 12.21 1.65 20.34
CA ASP A 114 12.43 0.39 21.07
C ASP A 114 12.67 -0.79 20.11
N ALA A 115 12.24 -0.69 18.84
CA ALA A 115 12.60 -1.60 17.75
C ALA A 115 13.98 -1.32 17.11
N GLY A 116 14.73 -0.33 17.64
CA GLY A 116 16.08 0.02 17.20
C GLY A 116 16.13 1.08 16.10
N LYS A 117 15.03 1.79 15.82
CA LYS A 117 15.00 2.90 14.86
C LYS A 117 15.50 4.20 15.49
N ASP A 118 16.10 5.04 14.67
CA ASP A 118 16.51 6.38 15.10
C ASP A 118 15.27 7.26 15.41
N GLN A 119 15.40 8.14 16.41
CA GLN A 119 14.30 9.01 16.85
C GLN A 119 13.86 9.98 15.74
N VAL A 120 14.81 10.49 14.94
CA VAL A 120 14.55 11.39 13.80
C VAL A 120 13.98 10.60 12.63
N GLU A 121 14.46 9.39 12.36
CA GLU A 121 13.86 8.48 11.37
C GLU A 121 12.38 8.20 11.70
N ALA A 122 12.07 7.85 12.95
CA ALA A 122 10.70 7.63 13.41
C ALA A 122 9.84 8.92 13.30
N ALA A 123 10.39 10.07 13.67
CA ALA A 123 9.69 11.35 13.55
C ALA A 123 9.38 11.71 12.08
N ASN A 124 10.33 11.50 11.17
CA ASN A 124 10.16 11.75 9.74
C ASN A 124 9.11 10.81 9.13
N ALA A 125 9.12 9.54 9.52
CA ALA A 125 8.10 8.57 9.09
C ALA A 125 6.72 8.93 9.63
N MET A 126 6.61 9.42 10.87
CA MET A 126 5.34 9.85 11.46
C MET A 126 4.78 11.10 10.77
N MET A 127 5.64 12.07 10.45
CA MET A 127 5.29 13.23 9.62
C MET A 127 4.84 12.81 8.22
N SER A 128 5.54 11.85 7.60
CA SER A 128 5.19 11.29 6.28
C SER A 128 3.86 10.54 6.31
N ALA A 129 3.53 9.89 7.43
CA ALA A 129 2.22 9.28 7.64
C ALA A 129 1.11 10.34 7.65
N GLY A 130 1.44 11.60 7.98
CA GLY A 130 0.59 12.79 7.97
C GLY A 130 0.20 13.27 9.38
N GLU A 131 1.07 13.05 10.37
CA GLU A 131 0.89 13.57 11.73
C GLU A 131 1.25 15.06 11.82
N GLN A 132 0.77 15.74 12.86
CA GLN A 132 1.06 17.16 13.06
C GLN A 132 2.45 17.37 13.66
N LEU A 133 3.15 18.41 13.19
CA LEU A 133 4.51 18.74 13.66
C LEU A 133 4.56 18.95 15.18
N GLU A 134 3.56 19.62 15.75
CA GLU A 134 3.47 19.89 17.19
C GLU A 134 3.37 18.60 18.00
N THR A 135 2.54 17.65 17.55
CA THR A 135 2.44 16.31 18.16
C THR A 135 3.78 15.59 18.11
N VAL A 136 4.44 15.57 16.95
CA VAL A 136 5.73 14.88 16.78
C VAL A 136 6.81 15.50 17.67
N ARG A 137 6.89 16.83 17.76
CA ARG A 137 7.82 17.53 18.68
C ARG A 137 7.53 17.20 20.14
N SER A 138 6.26 17.17 20.54
CA SER A 138 5.86 16.77 21.90
C SER A 138 6.28 15.33 22.20
N CYS A 139 6.11 14.41 21.24
CA CYS A 139 6.53 13.02 21.40
C CYS A 139 8.06 12.90 21.50
N LEU A 140 8.81 13.60 20.63
CA LEU A 140 10.27 13.65 20.69
C LEU A 140 10.78 14.18 22.03
N ALA A 141 10.16 15.24 22.56
CA ALA A 141 10.49 15.78 23.87
C ALA A 141 10.24 14.74 24.98
N GLY A 142 9.10 14.04 24.93
CA GLY A 142 8.79 12.96 25.88
C GLY A 142 9.73 11.76 25.79
N LEU A 143 10.34 11.54 24.62
CA LEU A 143 11.38 10.52 24.40
C LEU A 143 12.79 11.00 24.78
N GLY A 144 12.95 12.24 25.26
CA GLY A 144 14.23 12.80 25.68
C GLY A 144 15.13 13.28 24.52
N TYR A 145 14.58 13.49 23.33
CA TYR A 145 15.34 14.02 22.20
C TYR A 145 15.68 15.50 22.43
N ALA A 146 16.97 15.81 22.57
CA ALA A 146 17.44 17.17 22.90
C ALA A 146 17.03 18.23 21.85
N GLY A 147 16.89 17.84 20.58
CA GLY A 147 16.49 18.71 19.47
C GLY A 147 14.97 18.80 19.24
N ALA A 148 14.13 18.36 20.19
CA ALA A 148 12.69 18.24 19.95
C ALA A 148 12.00 19.57 19.56
N SER A 149 12.38 20.68 20.18
CA SER A 149 11.79 22.00 19.89
C SER A 149 12.22 22.57 18.54
N THR A 150 13.41 22.21 18.07
CA THR A 150 13.99 22.66 16.79
C THR A 150 13.81 21.67 15.66
N TYR A 151 13.27 20.47 15.94
CA TYR A 151 12.96 19.47 14.94
C TYR A 151 12.10 20.07 13.82
N THR A 152 12.56 19.92 12.59
CA THR A 152 11.85 20.32 11.39
C THR A 152 11.80 19.14 10.44
N TYR A 153 10.65 18.97 9.80
CA TYR A 153 10.47 17.93 8.80
C TYR A 153 10.74 18.54 7.43
N THR A 154 11.72 18.00 6.72
CA THR A 154 11.90 18.27 5.29
C THR A 154 11.30 17.07 4.56
N PRO A 155 10.19 17.23 3.84
CA PRO A 155 9.64 16.14 3.05
C PRO A 155 10.71 15.57 2.11
N PRO A 156 10.73 14.25 1.84
CA PRO A 156 11.54 13.71 0.76
C PRO A 156 11.27 14.54 -0.48
N GLY A 157 12.31 15.18 -1.01
CA GLY A 157 12.17 16.05 -2.17
C GLY A 157 11.45 15.26 -3.26
N VAL A 158 10.38 15.83 -3.81
CA VAL A 158 9.87 15.33 -5.09
C VAL A 158 11.07 15.26 -6.02
N PRO A 159 11.35 14.09 -6.65
CA PRO A 159 12.46 14.00 -7.58
C PRO A 159 12.30 15.17 -8.57
N PRO A 160 13.38 15.89 -8.88
CA PRO A 160 13.28 17.04 -9.76
C PRO A 160 12.52 16.57 -10.97
N VAL A 161 11.34 17.16 -11.18
CA VAL A 161 10.55 16.87 -12.37
C VAL A 161 11.48 17.28 -13.49
N THR A 162 12.09 16.30 -14.16
CA THR A 162 12.89 16.56 -15.34
C THR A 162 11.97 17.37 -16.21
N ALA A 163 12.26 18.67 -16.35
CA ALA A 163 11.42 19.55 -17.14
C ALA A 163 11.20 18.82 -18.48
N PRO A 164 9.96 18.72 -18.98
CA PRO A 164 9.75 18.13 -20.30
C PRO A 164 10.77 18.79 -21.24
N PRO A 165 11.49 17.99 -22.05
CA PRO A 165 12.59 18.49 -22.86
C PRO A 165 12.12 19.78 -23.51
N ALA A 166 12.86 20.87 -23.27
CA ALA A 166 12.52 22.18 -23.82
C ALA A 166 12.17 21.95 -25.28
N VAL A 167 10.94 22.32 -25.67
CA VAL A 167 10.52 22.27 -27.06
C VAL A 167 11.54 23.12 -27.79
N VAL A 168 12.51 22.46 -28.43
CA VAL A 168 13.48 23.13 -29.27
C VAL A 168 12.61 23.81 -30.32
N PRO A 169 12.61 25.15 -30.44
CA PRO A 169 11.86 25.80 -31.50
C PRO A 169 12.29 25.11 -32.81
N PRO A 170 11.35 24.71 -33.68
CA PRO A 170 11.70 23.99 -34.89
C PRO A 170 12.79 24.79 -35.60
N VAL A 171 13.93 24.15 -35.80
CA VAL A 171 14.97 24.70 -36.68
C VAL A 171 14.26 25.01 -37.98
N VAL A 172 14.17 26.30 -38.30
CA VAL A 172 13.62 26.77 -39.57
C VAL A 172 14.52 26.19 -40.64
N ALA A 173 14.13 25.05 -41.20
CA ALA A 173 14.77 24.49 -42.36
C ALA A 173 14.61 25.52 -43.50
N PRO A 174 15.66 25.78 -44.29
CA PRO A 174 15.53 26.63 -45.46
C PRO A 174 14.41 26.08 -46.37
N PRO A 175 13.70 26.96 -47.10
CA PRO A 175 12.49 26.58 -47.82
C PRO A 175 12.82 25.54 -48.89
N PHE A 176 12.33 24.32 -48.71
CA PHE A 176 12.24 23.35 -49.80
C PHE A 176 11.09 23.76 -50.71
N PRO A 177 11.34 23.91 -52.03
CA PRO A 177 10.28 24.17 -52.99
C PRO A 177 9.59 22.84 -53.33
N GLY A 178 8.33 22.69 -52.94
CA GLY A 178 7.40 21.77 -53.62
C GLY A 178 6.63 20.79 -52.74
N GLY A 179 5.30 20.85 -52.88
CA GLY A 179 4.32 19.82 -52.46
C GLY A 179 3.80 20.03 -51.03
N GLY A 180 2.52 20.28 -50.74
CA GLY A 180 1.29 19.98 -51.47
C GLY A 180 0.48 18.95 -50.67
N GLY A 181 -0.58 19.42 -49.98
CA GLY A 181 -1.78 18.60 -49.72
C GLY A 181 -2.11 18.22 -48.26
N GLY A 182 -3.32 18.65 -47.84
CA GLY A 182 -4.20 17.96 -46.87
C GLY A 182 -3.92 18.27 -45.39
N GLY A 183 -4.72 19.03 -44.64
CA GLY A 183 -6.18 19.15 -44.68
C GLY A 183 -6.82 18.10 -43.78
N GLY A 184 -6.79 18.31 -42.46
CA GLY A 184 -7.41 17.41 -41.48
C GLY A 184 -7.53 18.06 -40.11
N ALA A 185 -8.55 18.91 -39.93
CA ALA A 185 -8.91 19.42 -38.62
C ALA A 185 -9.49 18.29 -37.76
N PRO A 186 -9.06 18.12 -36.50
CA PRO A 186 -9.75 17.23 -35.57
C PRO A 186 -11.11 17.81 -35.16
N PRO A 187 -12.13 16.97 -34.94
CA PRO A 187 -13.48 17.41 -34.58
C PRO A 187 -13.51 18.06 -33.19
N ILE A 188 -14.20 19.19 -33.11
CA ILE A 188 -14.56 19.88 -31.87
C ILE A 188 -15.61 19.04 -31.15
N ILE A 189 -15.26 18.49 -29.98
CA ILE A 189 -16.20 17.79 -29.10
C ILE A 189 -16.87 18.84 -28.20
N PRO A 190 -18.20 18.99 -28.21
CA PRO A 190 -18.89 19.92 -27.32
C PRO A 190 -18.90 19.42 -25.86
N PRO A 191 -18.92 20.33 -24.87
CA PRO A 191 -18.98 19.97 -23.46
C PRO A 191 -20.32 19.31 -23.08
N VAL A 192 -20.24 18.19 -22.36
CA VAL A 192 -21.39 17.51 -21.74
C VAL A 192 -21.90 18.37 -20.59
N ALA A 193 -23.16 18.79 -20.67
CA ALA A 193 -23.86 19.50 -19.61
C ALA A 193 -24.09 18.58 -18.39
N SER A 194 -23.76 19.08 -17.20
CA SER A 194 -24.09 18.43 -15.92
C SER A 194 -25.60 18.55 -15.63
N PRO A 195 -26.25 17.50 -15.12
CA PRO A 195 -27.62 17.63 -14.60
C PRO A 195 -27.62 18.41 -13.28
N ALA A 196 -28.48 19.42 -13.21
CA ALA A 196 -28.79 20.14 -11.97
C ALA A 196 -29.58 19.23 -11.02
N MET A 197 -29.25 19.31 -9.72
CA MET A 197 -30.07 18.76 -8.63
C MET A 197 -31.27 19.66 -8.36
#